data_AF-E5G5H1-F1
#
_entry.id   AF-E5G5H1-F1
#
_cell.length_a   1.000
_cell.length_b   1.000
_cell.length_c   1.000
_cell.angle_alpha   90.00
_cell.angle_beta   90.00
_cell.angle_gamma   90.00
#
_symmetry.space_group_name_H-M   'P 1'
#
loop_
_entity.id
_entity.type
_entity.pdbx_description
1 polymer ?
#
loop_
_entity_poly.entity_id
_entity_poly.type
_entity_poly.pdbx_seq_one_letter_code
_entity_poly.pdbx_strand_id
1 'polypeptide(L)'
;MNNLETQKREFNPKIKEQICGLGERLRIAIAPMSQRAFAKAWKGAGSFVSINNYVNGKSTPGIHDLIAIAQLANEDILWLLTGQNYTDNHWLQSNQCVELCLDDAMSPTLSINTPVVLEKLTPDSHLPNGIYCLESSQGRIFRRLQWDEEKQGFWLLCDNERYKPQLCQSPQVVGKAISALSPIT
;
A
#
# COMPACT_ATOMS: atom_id res chain seq x y z
N MET A 1 17.83 22.15 -31.32
CA MET A 1 17.90 22.20 -29.84
C MET A 1 16.47 22.18 -29.33
N ASN A 2 15.99 21.02 -28.88
CA ASN A 2 14.62 20.88 -28.37
C ASN A 2 14.60 21.22 -26.88
N ASN A 3 13.85 22.27 -26.51
CA ASN A 3 13.57 22.63 -25.13
C ASN A 3 12.50 21.66 -24.60
N LEU A 4 12.87 20.80 -23.65
CA LEU A 4 11.93 20.03 -22.84
C LEU A 4 11.34 20.98 -21.80
N GLU A 5 10.21 21.60 -22.12
CA GLU A 5 9.37 22.23 -21.11
C GLU A 5 8.83 21.15 -20.18
N THR A 6 9.31 21.17 -18.94
CA THR A 6 8.82 20.36 -17.84
C THR A 6 7.36 20.72 -17.59
N GLN A 7 6.42 19.93 -18.12
CA GLN A 7 5.01 20.03 -17.74
C GLN A 7 4.90 19.77 -16.24
N LYS A 8 4.76 20.84 -15.46
CA LYS A 8 4.31 20.76 -14.06
C LYS A 8 2.94 20.08 -14.10
N ARG A 9 2.85 18.86 -13.58
CA ARG A 9 1.57 18.18 -13.34
C ARG A 9 0.77 19.03 -12.36
N GLU A 10 -0.18 19.81 -12.86
CA GLU A 10 -1.10 20.56 -12.03
C GLU A 10 -2.06 19.59 -11.33
N PHE A 11 -2.01 19.60 -10.00
CA PHE A 11 -2.87 18.77 -9.16
C PHE A 11 -4.31 19.32 -9.15
N ASN A 12 -5.28 18.40 -9.18
CA ASN A 12 -6.71 18.70 -9.21
C ASN A 12 -7.11 19.68 -8.09
N PRO A 13 -7.71 20.85 -8.42
CA PRO A 13 -8.02 21.90 -7.46
C PRO A 13 -9.05 21.50 -6.40
N LYS A 14 -9.93 20.53 -6.67
CA LYS A 14 -10.89 20.02 -5.66
C LYS A 14 -10.21 19.28 -4.50
N ILE A 15 -9.03 18.71 -4.72
CA ILE A 15 -8.22 18.04 -3.68
C ILE A 15 -7.58 19.09 -2.74
N LYS A 16 -7.36 20.30 -3.23
CA LYS A 16 -6.67 21.39 -2.51
C LYS A 16 -7.50 21.98 -1.36
N GLU A 17 -8.83 21.90 -1.44
CA GLU A 17 -9.75 22.48 -0.44
C GLU A 17 -10.04 21.54 0.75
N GLN A 18 -9.81 20.23 0.61
CA GLN A 18 -10.05 19.24 1.68
C GLN A 18 -8.79 18.79 2.43
N ILE A 19 -7.62 19.29 2.04
CA ILE A 19 -6.35 18.97 2.69
C ILE A 19 -5.87 20.23 3.41
N CYS A 20 -5.99 20.27 4.74
CA CYS A 20 -5.27 21.27 5.53
C CYS A 20 -3.78 21.15 5.16
N GLY A 21 -3.17 22.20 4.61
CA GLY A 21 -1.80 22.12 4.09
C GLY A 21 -0.80 21.67 5.16
N LEU A 22 0.37 21.16 4.75
CA LEU A 22 1.40 20.67 5.67
C LEU A 22 1.72 21.67 6.79
N GLY A 23 1.81 22.97 6.49
CA GLY A 23 2.05 24.00 7.50
C GLY A 23 0.96 24.10 8.58
N GLU A 24 -0.29 23.88 8.21
CA GLU A 24 -1.42 23.84 9.16
C GLU A 24 -1.33 22.63 10.09
N ARG A 25 -1.04 21.45 9.51
CA ARG A 25 -0.88 20.21 10.30
C ARG A 25 0.31 20.29 11.23
N LEU A 26 1.42 20.88 10.76
CA LEU A 26 2.55 21.17 11.62
C LEU A 26 2.17 22.13 12.74
N ARG A 27 1.35 23.15 12.48
CA ARG A 27 0.85 24.05 13.53
C ARG A 27 0.05 23.32 14.59
N ILE A 28 -0.82 22.40 14.17
CA ILE A 28 -1.66 21.58 15.06
C ILE A 28 -0.76 20.63 15.88
N ALA A 29 0.14 19.90 15.22
CA ALA A 29 1.04 18.93 15.84
C ALA A 29 1.92 19.55 16.94
N ILE A 30 2.45 20.75 16.69
CA ILE A 30 3.36 21.41 17.63
C ILE A 30 2.62 22.23 18.69
N ALA A 31 1.32 22.48 18.55
CA ALA A 31 0.53 23.35 19.42
C ALA A 31 0.60 23.04 20.93
N PRO A 32 0.83 21.79 21.40
CA PRO A 32 1.06 21.51 22.81
C PRO A 32 2.26 22.28 23.42
N MET A 33 3.12 22.87 22.60
CA MET A 33 4.19 23.76 23.03
C MET A 33 4.39 24.96 22.09
N SER A 34 5.08 26.01 22.56
CA SER A 34 5.41 27.13 21.67
C SER A 34 6.40 26.68 20.57
N GLN A 35 6.35 27.28 19.39
CA GLN A 35 7.31 27.01 18.30
C GLN A 35 8.78 27.14 18.74
N ARG A 36 9.07 28.04 19.68
CA ARG A 36 10.42 28.22 20.26
C ARG A 36 10.81 27.07 21.18
N ALA A 37 9.89 26.62 22.04
CA ALA A 37 10.11 25.46 22.89
C ALA A 37 10.26 24.18 22.05
N PHE A 38 9.42 24.02 21.01
CA PHE A 38 9.49 22.92 20.06
C PHE A 38 10.83 22.89 19.34
N ALA A 39 11.26 24.01 18.77
CA ALA A 39 12.55 24.11 18.08
C ALA A 39 13.75 23.81 18.99
N LYS A 40 13.65 24.08 20.30
CA LYS A 40 14.70 23.75 21.27
C LYS A 40 14.70 22.27 21.67
N ALA A 41 13.52 21.64 21.74
CA ALA A 41 13.37 20.23 22.06
C ALA A 41 13.67 19.31 20.86
N TRP A 42 13.46 19.83 19.65
CA TRP A 42 13.79 19.18 18.40
C TRP A 42 15.30 19.06 18.23
N LYS A 43 15.83 17.84 18.40
CA LYS A 43 17.26 17.51 18.24
C LYS A 43 17.70 17.39 16.76
N GLY A 44 16.95 18.00 15.83
CA GLY A 44 17.26 18.01 14.40
C GLY A 44 18.19 19.18 14.01
N ALA A 45 18.42 19.36 12.71
CA ALA A 45 19.27 20.43 12.18
C ALA A 45 18.58 21.82 12.15
N GLY A 46 17.30 21.91 12.53
CA GLY A 46 16.53 23.12 12.30
C GLY A 46 16.45 24.07 13.49
N SER A 47 16.26 25.33 13.13
CA SER A 47 16.14 26.45 14.06
C SER A 47 14.67 26.83 14.26
N PHE A 48 14.40 27.76 15.19
CA PHE A 48 13.10 28.43 15.27
C PHE A 48 12.65 29.00 13.91
N VAL A 49 13.58 29.53 13.11
CA VAL A 49 13.29 30.08 11.78
C VAL A 49 12.79 28.98 10.85
N SER A 50 13.38 27.78 10.91
CA SER A 50 12.95 26.62 10.12
C SER A 50 11.52 26.21 10.46
N ILE A 51 11.20 26.04 11.75
CA ILE A 51 9.84 25.70 12.21
C ILE A 51 8.83 26.77 11.78
N ASN A 52 9.17 28.06 11.97
CA ASN A 52 8.31 29.15 11.56
C ASN A 52 8.07 29.18 10.04
N ASN A 53 9.10 28.87 9.24
CA ASN A 53 8.93 28.78 7.78
C ASN A 53 8.05 27.60 7.38
N TYR A 54 8.18 26.45 8.03
CA TYR A 54 7.35 25.27 7.74
C TYR A 54 5.88 25.50 8.12
N VAL A 55 5.61 26.02 9.31
CA VAL A 55 4.24 26.30 9.81
C VAL A 55 3.50 27.32 8.96
N ASN A 56 4.23 28.27 8.36
CA ASN A 56 3.67 29.29 7.47
C ASN A 56 3.74 28.89 5.98
N GLY A 57 4.15 27.66 5.67
CA GLY A 57 4.21 27.15 4.29
C GLY A 57 5.24 27.85 3.39
N LYS A 58 6.26 28.52 3.97
CA LYS A 58 7.34 29.18 3.23
C LYS A 58 8.39 28.18 2.72
N SER A 59 8.52 27.04 3.40
CA SER A 59 9.37 25.93 3.00
C SER A 59 8.78 24.60 3.50
N THR A 60 9.30 23.49 3.00
CA THR A 60 8.88 22.14 3.37
C THR A 60 10.02 21.46 4.16
N PRO A 61 9.75 20.81 5.29
CA PRO A 61 10.76 20.01 5.99
C PRO A 61 11.23 18.84 5.13
N GLY A 62 12.50 18.46 5.25
CA GLY A 62 13.00 17.21 4.67
C GLY A 62 12.40 16.00 5.39
N ILE A 63 12.55 14.81 4.80
CA ILE A 63 12.00 13.56 5.39
C ILE A 63 12.55 13.32 6.81
N HIS A 64 13.85 13.52 7.04
CA HIS A 64 14.47 13.35 8.36
C HIS A 64 13.93 14.35 9.39
N ASP A 65 13.73 15.61 9.00
CA ASP A 65 13.14 16.63 9.85
C ASP A 65 11.70 16.27 10.20
N LEU A 66 10.94 15.77 9.22
CA LEU A 66 9.55 15.36 9.41
C LEU A 66 9.41 14.17 10.36
N ILE A 67 10.28 13.16 10.26
CA ILE A 67 10.33 12.02 11.19
C ILE A 67 10.60 12.52 12.62
N ALA A 68 11.60 13.41 12.78
CA ALA A 68 11.95 13.96 14.08
C ALA A 68 10.82 14.81 14.68
N ILE A 69 10.12 15.60 13.84
CA ILE A 69 8.93 16.36 14.25
C ILE A 69 7.82 15.40 14.68
N ALA A 70 7.52 14.36 13.89
CA ALA A 70 6.49 13.37 14.18
C ALA A 70 6.72 12.67 15.54
N GLN A 71 7.96 12.22 15.77
CA GLN A 71 8.34 11.57 17.03
C GLN A 71 8.21 12.51 18.24
N LEU A 72 8.62 13.77 18.09
CA LEU A 72 8.56 14.74 19.19
C LEU A 72 7.13 15.22 19.47
N ALA A 73 6.33 15.40 18.43
CA ALA A 73 4.92 15.76 18.53
C ALA A 73 4.01 14.58 18.93
N ASN A 74 4.55 13.34 18.90
CA ASN A 74 3.80 12.11 19.07
C ASN A 74 2.63 11.97 18.06
N GLU A 75 2.93 12.25 16.79
CA GLU A 75 1.98 12.21 15.67
C GLU A 75 2.39 11.20 14.61
N ASP A 76 1.42 10.65 13.87
CA ASP A 76 1.70 9.80 12.71
C ASP A 76 2.30 10.65 11.57
N ILE A 77 3.44 10.21 11.03
CA ILE A 77 4.08 10.85 9.89
C ILE A 77 3.16 10.90 8.67
N LEU A 78 2.31 9.89 8.47
CA LEU A 78 1.35 9.85 7.38
C LEU A 78 0.26 10.91 7.57
N TRP A 79 -0.22 11.10 8.79
CA TRP A 79 -1.13 12.20 9.11
C TRP A 79 -0.47 13.57 8.84
N LEU A 80 0.79 13.76 9.26
CA LEU A 80 1.53 14.98 8.96
C LEU A 80 1.69 15.23 7.44
N LEU A 81 1.82 14.20 6.62
CA LEU A 81 1.98 14.31 5.17
C LEU A 81 0.67 14.57 4.43
N THR A 82 -0.45 14.05 4.93
CA THR A 82 -1.68 13.94 4.13
C THR A 82 -2.89 14.59 4.79
N GLY A 83 -2.85 14.81 6.11
CA GLY A 83 -4.00 15.22 6.91
C GLY A 83 -5.05 14.15 7.12
N GLN A 84 -4.80 12.92 6.65
CA GLN A 84 -5.70 11.80 6.80
C GLN A 84 -5.23 10.93 7.96
N ASN A 85 -6.13 10.63 8.89
CA ASN A 85 -5.93 9.57 9.87
C ASN A 85 -6.03 8.23 9.13
N TYR A 86 -4.92 7.73 8.61
CA TYR A 86 -4.91 6.46 7.89
C TYR A 86 -5.19 5.27 8.80
N THR A 87 -4.97 5.40 10.11
CA THR A 87 -5.26 4.34 11.10
C THR A 87 -6.71 3.89 11.08
N ASP A 88 -7.65 4.74 10.63
CA ASP A 88 -9.08 4.44 10.75
C ASP A 88 -9.71 3.88 9.45
N ASN A 89 -8.99 3.89 8.32
CA ASN A 89 -9.55 3.51 7.02
C ASN A 89 -8.57 2.76 6.10
N HIS A 90 -7.82 1.79 6.63
CA HIS A 90 -7.19 0.82 5.74
C HIS A 90 -8.28 -0.14 5.21
N TRP A 91 -8.62 -0.02 3.93
CA TRP A 91 -9.52 -0.98 3.29
C TRP A 91 -8.92 -2.40 3.18
N LEU A 92 -7.61 -2.54 3.44
CA LEU A 92 -6.88 -3.79 3.60
C LEU A 92 -6.40 -3.97 5.04
N GLN A 93 -6.52 -5.17 5.58
CA GLN A 93 -5.85 -5.52 6.83
C GLN A 93 -4.33 -5.62 6.65
N SER A 94 -3.55 -5.54 7.74
CA SER A 94 -2.08 -5.57 7.68
C SER A 94 -1.50 -6.86 7.08
N ASN A 95 -2.23 -7.96 7.16
CA ASN A 95 -1.92 -9.25 6.53
C ASN A 95 -2.45 -9.37 5.10
N GLN A 96 -3.02 -8.32 4.51
CA GLN A 96 -3.57 -8.36 3.16
C GLN A 96 -2.73 -7.57 2.15
N CYS A 97 -2.80 -7.97 0.89
CA CYS A 97 -2.22 -7.24 -0.25
C CYS A 97 -3.07 -7.42 -1.50
N VAL A 98 -2.70 -6.75 -2.60
CA VAL A 98 -3.44 -6.80 -3.87
C VAL A 98 -2.52 -7.22 -4.98
N GLU A 99 -2.97 -8.17 -5.80
CA GLU A 99 -2.28 -8.64 -6.99
C GLU A 99 -3.20 -8.59 -8.21
N LEU A 100 -2.62 -8.37 -9.39
CA LEU A 100 -3.38 -8.38 -10.65
C LEU A 100 -3.37 -9.78 -11.25
N CYS A 101 -4.54 -10.29 -11.65
CA CYS A 101 -4.64 -11.51 -12.44
C CYS A 101 -4.20 -11.21 -13.88
N LEU A 102 -3.03 -11.71 -14.32
CA LEU A 102 -2.43 -11.32 -15.60
C LEU A 102 -2.72 -12.30 -16.75
N ASP A 103 -3.27 -13.48 -16.46
CA ASP A 103 -3.61 -14.51 -17.45
C ASP A 103 -5.11 -14.83 -17.44
N ASP A 104 -5.58 -15.59 -18.44
CA ASP A 104 -6.97 -16.04 -18.53
C ASP A 104 -7.19 -17.43 -17.90
N ALA A 105 -6.21 -17.99 -17.19
CA ALA A 105 -6.29 -19.35 -16.66
C ALA A 105 -7.41 -19.52 -15.62
N MET A 106 -7.77 -18.42 -14.94
CA MET A 106 -8.84 -18.41 -13.94
C MET A 106 -10.17 -17.86 -14.48
N SER A 107 -10.29 -17.61 -15.79
CA SER A 107 -11.57 -17.20 -16.38
C SER A 107 -12.57 -18.38 -16.39
N PRO A 108 -13.87 -18.15 -16.10
CA PRO A 108 -14.54 -16.85 -15.95
C PRO A 108 -14.46 -16.25 -14.52
N THR A 109 -13.98 -17.01 -13.54
CA THR A 109 -13.96 -16.57 -12.12
C THR A 109 -13.14 -15.30 -11.91
N LEU A 110 -11.98 -15.21 -12.56
CA LEU A 110 -11.16 -14.01 -12.61
C LEU A 110 -10.85 -13.68 -14.08
N SER A 111 -11.15 -12.44 -14.47
CA SER A 111 -10.77 -11.92 -15.77
C SER A 111 -9.35 -11.35 -15.74
N ILE A 112 -8.70 -11.28 -16.89
CA ILE A 112 -7.41 -10.59 -17.03
C ILE A 112 -7.54 -9.15 -16.49
N ASN A 113 -6.50 -8.70 -15.79
CA ASN A 113 -6.36 -7.42 -15.09
C ASN A 113 -7.33 -7.21 -13.91
N THR A 114 -8.02 -8.25 -13.44
CA THR A 114 -8.81 -8.15 -12.20
C THR A 114 -7.87 -7.99 -11.01
N PRO A 115 -8.00 -6.92 -10.20
CA PRO A 115 -7.28 -6.81 -8.93
C PRO A 115 -7.89 -7.77 -7.91
N VAL A 116 -7.06 -8.57 -7.27
CA VAL A 116 -7.45 -9.60 -6.31
C VAL A 116 -6.82 -9.28 -4.96
N VAL A 117 -7.65 -9.19 -3.94
CA VAL A 117 -7.21 -9.06 -2.55
C VAL A 117 -6.77 -10.44 -2.06
N LEU A 118 -5.53 -10.50 -1.57
CA LEU A 118 -4.92 -11.68 -0.99
C LEU A 118 -4.81 -11.53 0.52
N GLU A 119 -5.10 -12.60 1.23
CA GLU A 119 -4.68 -12.79 2.61
C GLU A 119 -3.33 -13.54 2.61
N LYS A 120 -2.32 -12.94 3.24
CA LYS A 120 -1.01 -13.57 3.45
C LYS A 120 -1.13 -14.64 4.51
N LEU A 121 -0.54 -15.79 4.22
CA LEU A 121 -0.56 -16.95 5.12
C LEU A 121 0.75 -17.03 5.90
N THR A 122 0.69 -17.60 7.09
CA THR A 122 1.90 -17.95 7.83
C THR A 122 2.50 -19.24 7.25
N PRO A 123 3.82 -19.47 7.39
CA PRO A 123 4.47 -20.68 6.86
C PRO A 123 3.84 -22.00 7.32
N ASP A 124 3.29 -22.03 8.53
CA ASP A 124 2.65 -23.21 9.13
C ASP A 124 1.15 -23.32 8.82
N SER A 125 0.60 -22.40 8.01
CA SER A 125 -0.81 -22.41 7.64
C SER A 125 -1.11 -23.62 6.75
N HIS A 126 -2.15 -24.37 7.12
CA HIS A 126 -2.77 -25.30 6.20
C HIS A 126 -3.28 -24.55 4.97
N LEU A 127 -3.18 -25.15 3.78
CA LEU A 127 -3.65 -24.58 2.52
C LEU A 127 -5.00 -25.21 2.15
N PRO A 128 -6.13 -24.66 2.64
CA PRO A 128 -7.45 -25.17 2.29
C PRO A 128 -7.73 -24.96 0.80
N ASN A 129 -8.72 -25.68 0.26
CA ASN A 129 -9.14 -25.48 -1.12
C ASN A 129 -9.54 -24.02 -1.39
N GLY A 130 -9.11 -23.47 -2.52
CA GLY A 130 -9.35 -22.07 -2.86
C GLY A 130 -8.46 -21.56 -3.98
N ILE A 131 -8.63 -20.28 -4.36
CA ILE A 131 -7.76 -19.62 -5.33
C ILE A 131 -6.59 -18.98 -4.60
N TYR A 132 -5.38 -19.16 -5.13
CA TYR A 132 -4.15 -18.61 -4.57
C TYR A 132 -3.36 -17.89 -5.64
N CYS A 133 -2.64 -16.85 -5.22
CA CYS A 133 -1.55 -16.30 -6.00
C CYS A 133 -0.27 -17.07 -5.64
N LEU A 134 0.41 -17.57 -6.67
CA LEU A 134 1.63 -18.34 -6.57
C LEU A 134 2.77 -17.60 -7.25
N GLU A 135 3.98 -17.75 -6.72
CA GLU A 135 5.21 -17.33 -7.39
C GLU A 135 5.65 -18.41 -8.39
N SER A 136 5.96 -18.00 -9.62
CA SER A 136 6.45 -18.86 -10.70
C SER A 136 7.65 -18.20 -11.39
N SER A 137 8.38 -18.96 -12.21
CA SER A 137 9.48 -18.42 -13.04
C SER A 137 9.03 -17.34 -14.03
N GLN A 138 7.74 -17.33 -14.38
CA GLN A 138 7.11 -16.33 -15.25
C GLN A 138 6.48 -15.17 -14.47
N GLY A 139 6.69 -15.12 -13.15
CA GLY A 139 6.06 -14.16 -12.24
C GLY A 139 4.85 -14.75 -11.53
N ARG A 140 3.94 -13.86 -11.10
CA ARG A 140 2.77 -14.24 -10.29
C ARG A 140 1.65 -14.82 -11.12
N ILE A 141 1.14 -15.97 -10.70
CA ILE A 141 0.04 -16.67 -11.36
C ILE A 141 -1.07 -17.01 -10.36
N PHE A 142 -2.32 -17.05 -10.83
CA PHE A 142 -3.46 -17.46 -10.00
C PHE A 142 -3.89 -18.88 -10.34
N ARG A 143 -3.97 -19.77 -9.35
CA ARG A 143 -4.48 -21.14 -9.54
C ARG A 143 -5.38 -21.54 -8.38
N ARG A 144 -6.34 -22.41 -8.66
CA ARG A 144 -7.14 -23.04 -7.61
C ARG A 144 -6.37 -24.25 -7.08
N LEU A 145 -6.01 -24.21 -5.80
CA LEU A 145 -5.34 -25.31 -5.13
C LEU A 145 -6.38 -26.30 -4.60
N GLN A 146 -6.12 -27.57 -4.82
CA GLN A 146 -6.85 -28.68 -4.22
C GLN A 146 -5.85 -29.76 -3.80
N TRP A 147 -5.85 -30.14 -2.52
CA TRP A 147 -4.99 -31.22 -2.03
C TRP A 147 -5.46 -32.58 -2.56
N ASP A 148 -4.51 -33.41 -2.95
CA ASP A 148 -4.68 -34.81 -3.35
C ASP A 148 -3.92 -35.69 -2.36
N GLU A 149 -4.67 -36.45 -1.56
CA GLU A 149 -4.10 -37.35 -0.53
C GLU A 149 -3.34 -38.53 -1.13
N GLU A 150 -3.76 -39.06 -2.28
CA GLU A 150 -3.09 -40.20 -2.90
C GLU A 150 -1.74 -39.79 -3.48
N LYS A 151 -1.69 -38.59 -4.09
CA LYS A 151 -0.50 -38.07 -4.75
C LYS A 151 0.40 -37.25 -3.84
N GLN A 152 -0.05 -36.98 -2.61
CA GLN A 152 0.66 -36.16 -1.62
C GLN A 152 1.10 -34.81 -2.23
N GLY A 153 0.15 -34.10 -2.86
CA GLY A 153 0.43 -32.84 -3.54
C GLY A 153 -0.82 -32.04 -3.84
N PHE A 154 -0.62 -30.82 -4.31
CA PHE A 154 -1.68 -29.92 -4.72
C PHE A 154 -1.90 -29.97 -6.23
N TRP A 155 -3.15 -30.16 -6.64
CA TRP A 155 -3.59 -29.81 -7.97
C TRP A 155 -3.70 -28.29 -8.11
N LEU A 156 -3.02 -27.75 -9.11
CA LEU A 156 -3.13 -26.38 -9.59
C LEU A 156 -4.13 -26.41 -10.74
N LEU A 157 -5.39 -26.16 -10.38
CA LEU A 157 -6.52 -26.13 -11.29
C LEU A 157 -6.66 -24.75 -11.93
N CYS A 158 -7.08 -24.77 -13.19
CA CYS A 158 -7.47 -23.60 -13.95
C CYS A 158 -8.99 -23.66 -14.09
N ASP A 159 -9.68 -22.53 -13.88
CA ASP A 159 -11.14 -22.45 -14.10
C ASP A 159 -11.44 -22.32 -15.61
N ASN A 160 -10.44 -21.96 -16.43
CA ASN A 160 -10.52 -21.94 -17.87
C ASN A 160 -10.17 -23.32 -18.46
N GLU A 161 -11.16 -23.96 -19.08
CA GLU A 161 -11.10 -25.32 -19.63
C GLU A 161 -9.99 -25.54 -20.68
N ARG A 162 -9.45 -24.48 -21.28
CA ARG A 162 -8.34 -24.56 -22.24
C ARG A 162 -7.06 -25.08 -21.59
N TYR A 163 -6.91 -24.91 -20.28
CA TYR A 163 -5.70 -25.25 -19.54
C TYR A 163 -5.88 -26.53 -18.74
N LYS A 164 -4.88 -27.40 -18.80
CA LYS A 164 -4.90 -28.66 -18.05
C LYS A 164 -4.41 -28.43 -16.61
N PRO A 165 -4.97 -29.16 -15.63
CA PRO A 165 -4.45 -29.22 -14.27
C PRO A 165 -2.98 -29.64 -14.21
N GLN A 166 -2.26 -29.09 -13.25
CA GLN A 166 -0.87 -29.46 -12.96
C GLN A 166 -0.74 -29.90 -11.51
N LEU A 167 0.07 -30.93 -11.23
CA LEU A 167 0.34 -31.36 -9.86
C LEU A 167 1.62 -30.69 -9.35
N CYS A 168 1.59 -30.17 -8.12
CA CYS A 168 2.72 -29.54 -7.46
C CYS A 168 2.76 -29.95 -5.98
N GLN A 169 3.91 -30.41 -5.49
CA GLN A 169 4.05 -30.83 -4.09
C GLN A 169 4.19 -29.63 -3.13
N SER A 170 4.90 -28.58 -3.56
CA SER A 170 5.23 -27.43 -2.70
C SER A 170 5.04 -26.11 -3.48
N PRO A 171 3.79 -25.65 -3.65
CA PRO A 171 3.52 -24.39 -4.33
C PRO A 171 4.08 -23.22 -3.51
N GLN A 172 4.77 -22.30 -4.18
CA GLN A 172 5.27 -21.07 -3.55
C GLN A 172 4.12 -20.07 -3.42
N VAL A 173 3.40 -20.12 -2.30
CA VAL A 173 2.20 -19.31 -2.07
C VAL A 173 2.57 -17.88 -1.66
N VAL A 174 2.03 -16.90 -2.38
CA VAL A 174 2.07 -15.48 -2.00
C VAL A 174 0.92 -15.16 -1.04
N GLY A 175 -0.27 -15.70 -1.32
CA GLY A 175 -1.46 -15.54 -0.47
C GLY A 175 -2.71 -16.19 -1.07
N LYS A 176 -3.74 -16.33 -0.24
CA LYS A 176 -5.05 -16.85 -0.64
C LYS A 176 -5.93 -15.70 -1.11
N ALA A 177 -6.58 -15.85 -2.27
CA ALA A 177 -7.55 -14.87 -2.74
C ALA A 177 -8.80 -14.88 -1.85
N ILE A 178 -9.15 -13.70 -1.33
CA ILE A 178 -10.34 -13.50 -0.49
C ILE A 178 -11.41 -12.64 -1.16
N SER A 179 -11.03 -11.80 -2.13
CA SER A 179 -11.95 -10.96 -2.89
C SER A 179 -11.36 -10.54 -4.23
N ALA A 180 -12.21 -10.31 -5.21
CA ALA A 180 -11.86 -9.70 -6.49
C ALA A 180 -12.53 -8.33 -6.57
N LEU A 181 -11.79 -7.30 -6.96
CA LEU A 181 -12.28 -5.94 -7.05
C LEU A 181 -12.84 -5.67 -8.44
N SER A 182 -14.08 -5.22 -8.49
CA SER A 182 -14.68 -4.71 -9.72
C SER A 182 -14.42 -3.20 -9.82
N PRO A 183 -13.98 -2.68 -10.98
CA PRO A 183 -13.95 -1.24 -11.20
C PRO A 183 -15.35 -0.65 -10.97
N ILE A 184 -15.41 0.46 -10.24
CA ILE A 184 -16.63 1.26 -10.18
C ILE A 184 -16.82 1.84 -11.59
N THR A 185 -17.90 1.44 -12.25
CA THR A 185 -18.30 1.91 -13.58
C THR A 185 -19.20 3.13 -13.47
#